data_AF-A0A3P1SNL3-F1
#
_entry.id   AF-A0A3P1SNL3-F1
#
_cell.length_a   1.000
_cell.length_b   1.000
_cell.length_c   1.000
_cell.angle_alpha   90.00
_cell.angle_beta   90.00
_cell.angle_gamma   90.00
#
_symmetry.space_group_name_H-M   'P 1'
#
loop_
_entity.id
_entity.type
_entity.pdbx_description
1 polymer ?
#
loop_
_entity_poly.entity_id
_entity_poly.type
_entity_poly.pdbx_seq_one_letter_code
_entity_poly.pdbx_strand_id
1 'polypeptide(L)'
;MTLNAALRLMAGSVILISLALGTYVNPAWFYLTGFVGLNLLQSGITKWCPAVTIFRMFKLKEQSCMTGMSVHQGVHIIAGSAVLITVAAFMFFNAPQWVLYITAIMGASLLQSAFSGWCPAFTIAGLLGFKKAT
;
A
#
# COMPACT_ATOMS: atom_id res chain seq x y z
N MET A 1 -18.34 -1.42 -3.30
CA MET A 1 -16.93 -1.02 -3.08
C MET A 1 -16.34 -0.50 -4.39
N THR A 2 -15.51 0.54 -4.32
CA THR A 2 -14.83 1.09 -5.49
C THR A 2 -13.54 0.30 -5.74
N LEU A 3 -13.07 0.21 -6.98
CA LEU A 3 -11.88 -0.55 -7.34
C LEU A 3 -10.63 -0.13 -6.53
N ASN A 4 -10.47 1.17 -6.29
CA ASN A 4 -9.37 1.71 -5.49
C ASN A 4 -9.44 1.34 -4.00
N ALA A 5 -10.65 1.28 -3.43
CA ALA A 5 -10.84 0.83 -2.06
C ALA A 5 -10.53 -0.67 -1.94
N ALA A 6 -10.98 -1.49 -2.90
CA ALA A 6 -10.67 -2.92 -2.94
C ALA A 6 -9.16 -3.16 -3.04
N LEU A 7 -8.42 -2.40 -3.86
CA LEU A 7 -6.97 -2.50 -3.95
C LEU A 7 -6.26 -2.22 -2.62
N ARG A 8 -6.65 -1.13 -1.94
CA ARG A 8 -6.06 -0.76 -0.64
C ARG A 8 -6.39 -1.78 0.44
N LEU A 9 -7.62 -2.31 0.43
CA LEU A 9 -8.06 -3.37 1.32
C LEU A 9 -7.20 -4.63 1.13
N MET A 10 -7.03 -5.04 -0.13
CA MET A 10 -6.28 -6.25 -0.47
C MET A 10 -4.80 -6.07 -0.15
N ALA A 11 -4.20 -4.94 -0.51
CA ALA A 11 -2.81 -4.65 -0.18
C ALA A 11 -2.57 -4.60 1.34
N GLY A 12 -3.41 -3.88 2.10
CA GLY A 12 -3.28 -3.77 3.56
C GLY A 12 -3.48 -5.11 4.28
N SER A 13 -4.47 -5.89 3.87
CA SER A 13 -4.73 -7.22 4.45
C SER A 13 -3.59 -8.19 4.17
N VAL A 14 -3.10 -8.26 2.93
CA VAL A 14 -1.98 -9.15 2.58
C VAL A 14 -0.72 -8.73 3.33
N ILE A 15 -0.40 -7.43 3.44
CA ILE A 15 0.75 -6.96 4.21
C ILE A 15 0.65 -7.38 5.68
N LEU A 16 -0.50 -7.17 6.33
CA LEU A 16 -0.69 -7.51 7.74
C LEU A 16 -0.63 -9.03 7.99
N ILE A 17 -1.29 -9.83 7.15
CA ILE A 17 -1.28 -11.29 7.25
C ILE A 17 0.14 -11.82 7.03
N SER A 18 0.83 -11.34 6.00
CA SER A 18 2.20 -11.76 5.67
C SER A 18 3.19 -11.36 6.77
N LEU A 19 3.01 -10.17 7.36
CA LEU A 19 3.82 -9.71 8.48
C LEU A 19 3.62 -10.61 9.71
N ALA A 20 2.37 -10.92 10.06
CA ALA A 20 2.05 -11.80 11.18
C ALA A 20 2.62 -13.22 10.97
N LEU A 21 2.46 -13.78 9.78
CA LEU A 21 3.07 -15.08 9.46
C LEU A 21 4.60 -15.00 9.43
N GLY A 22 5.16 -13.87 9.04
CA GLY A 22 6.60 -13.57 9.11
C GLY A 22 7.16 -13.64 10.53
N THR A 23 6.41 -13.11 11.50
CA THR A 23 6.81 -13.09 12.92
C THR A 23 6.51 -14.38 13.66
N TYR A 24 5.40 -15.07 13.33
CA TYR A 24 4.95 -16.25 14.09
C TYR A 24 5.31 -17.59 13.46
N VAL A 25 5.51 -17.66 12.14
CA VAL A 25 5.70 -18.94 11.42
C VAL A 25 7.08 -19.00 10.77
N ASN A 26 7.38 -18.12 9.81
CA ASN A 26 8.64 -18.15 9.08
C ASN A 26 8.97 -16.79 8.44
N PRO A 27 10.20 -16.26 8.60
CA PRO A 27 10.61 -14.99 7.98
C PRO A 27 10.51 -14.97 6.44
N ALA A 28 10.40 -16.11 5.76
CA ALA A 28 10.17 -16.17 4.31
C ALA A 28 8.88 -15.43 3.87
N TRP A 29 7.88 -15.28 4.75
CA TRP A 29 6.67 -14.52 4.46
C TRP A 29 6.93 -13.01 4.24
N PHE A 30 8.06 -12.47 4.69
CA PHE A 30 8.44 -11.08 4.39
C PHE A 30 8.74 -10.85 2.90
N TYR A 31 9.13 -11.89 2.15
CA TYR A 31 9.26 -11.79 0.69
C TYR A 31 7.90 -11.49 0.03
N LEU A 32 6.81 -12.05 0.55
CA LEU A 32 5.46 -11.76 0.07
C LEU A 32 5.08 -10.30 0.38
N THR A 33 5.40 -9.81 1.58
CA THR A 33 5.22 -8.40 1.95
C THR A 33 6.01 -7.47 1.03
N GLY A 34 7.27 -7.82 0.74
CA GLY A 34 8.13 -7.08 -0.19
C GLY A 34 7.59 -7.10 -1.62
N PHE A 35 7.10 -8.24 -2.09
CA PHE A 35 6.49 -8.35 -3.42
C PHE A 35 5.26 -7.44 -3.55
N VAL A 36 4.35 -7.44 -2.57
CA VAL A 36 3.20 -6.53 -2.57
C VAL A 36 3.65 -5.06 -2.50
N GLY A 37 4.65 -4.75 -1.68
CA GLY A 37 5.27 -3.42 -1.61
C GLY A 37 5.84 -2.94 -2.94
N LEU A 38 6.50 -3.82 -3.69
CA LEU A 38 7.04 -3.54 -5.02
C LEU A 38 5.93 -3.28 -6.04
N ASN A 39 4.85 -4.06 -6.01
CA ASN A 39 3.69 -3.85 -6.87
C ASN A 39 2.99 -2.51 -6.58
N LEU A 40 2.91 -2.10 -5.30
CA LEU A 40 2.41 -0.79 -4.89
C LEU A 40 3.29 0.35 -5.43
N LEU A 41 4.61 0.21 -5.29
CA LEU A 41 5.58 1.19 -5.79
C LEU A 41 5.51 1.30 -7.31
N GLN A 42 5.48 0.17 -8.02
CA GLN A 42 5.34 0.11 -9.48
C GLN A 42 4.04 0.79 -9.94
N SER A 43 2.92 0.52 -9.27
CA SER A 43 1.64 1.19 -9.55
C SER A 43 1.74 2.70 -9.37
N GLY A 44 2.48 3.17 -8.38
CA GLY A 44 2.70 4.59 -8.13
C GLY A 44 3.55 5.27 -9.20
N ILE A 45 4.56 4.59 -9.73
CA ILE A 45 5.46 5.17 -10.74
C ILE A 45 4.87 5.06 -12.16
N THR A 46 4.37 3.88 -12.52
CA THR A 46 3.98 3.55 -13.91
C THR A 46 2.49 3.75 -14.20
N LYS A 47 1.66 4.02 -13.17
CA LYS A 47 0.18 4.01 -13.24
C LYS A 47 -0.42 2.68 -13.72
N TRP A 48 0.39 1.64 -13.82
CA TRP A 48 -0.03 0.31 -14.22
C TRP A 48 0.13 -0.64 -13.04
N CYS A 49 -0.97 -1.29 -12.65
CA CYS A 49 -0.99 -2.23 -11.54
C CYS A 49 -1.65 -3.53 -12.00
N PRO A 50 -0.96 -4.69 -11.96
CA PRO A 50 -1.56 -5.96 -12.35
C PRO A 50 -2.80 -6.31 -11.51
N ALA A 51 -2.84 -5.89 -10.24
CA ALA A 51 -4.01 -6.06 -9.39
C ALA A 51 -5.24 -5.30 -9.90
N VAL A 52 -5.07 -4.11 -10.49
CA VAL A 52 -6.18 -3.37 -11.14
C VAL A 52 -6.74 -4.19 -12.31
N THR A 53 -5.86 -4.76 -13.14
CA THR A 53 -6.26 -5.58 -14.29
C THR A 53 -7.06 -6.81 -13.83
N ILE A 54 -6.63 -7.47 -12.75
CA ILE A 54 -7.34 -8.59 -12.14
C ILE A 54 -8.73 -8.14 -11.65
N PHE A 55 -8.82 -7.04 -10.91
CA PHE A 55 -10.12 -6.53 -10.43
C PHE A 55 -11.06 -6.02 -11.54
N ARG A 56 -10.50 -5.52 -12.66
CA ARG A 56 -11.27 -5.23 -13.88
C ARG A 56 -11.87 -6.49 -14.48
N MET A 57 -11.13 -7.61 -14.45
CA MET A 57 -11.63 -8.91 -14.88
C MET A 57 -12.78 -9.42 -13.99
N PHE A 58 -12.75 -9.08 -12.70
CA PHE A 58 -13.86 -9.32 -11.75
C PHE A 58 -15.02 -8.32 -11.86
N LYS A 59 -15.07 -7.48 -12.92
CA LYS A 59 -16.16 -6.51 -13.21
C LYS A 59 -16.48 -5.54 -12.06
N LEU A 60 -15.53 -5.27 -11.17
CA LEU A 60 -15.72 -4.25 -10.14
C LEU A 60 -15.78 -2.86 -10.80
N LYS A 61 -16.78 -2.07 -10.43
CA LYS A 61 -17.02 -0.73 -10.98
C LYS A 61 -15.81 0.16 -10.66
N GLU A 62 -15.04 0.52 -11.69
CA GLU A 62 -13.97 1.50 -11.56
C GLU A 62 -14.60 2.87 -11.32
N GLN A 63 -14.15 3.57 -10.28
CA GLN A 63 -14.41 5.00 -10.20
C GLN A 63 -13.33 5.69 -11.03
N SER A 64 -13.75 6.28 -12.14
CA SER A 64 -12.91 7.15 -12.95
C SER A 64 -12.47 8.35 -12.12
N CYS A 65 -11.20 8.41 -11.74
CA CYS A 65 -10.56 9.69 -11.43
C CYS A 65 -9.61 10.04 -12.57
N MET A 66 -9.83 11.24 -13.11
CA MET A 66 -9.19 11.81 -14.28
C MET A 66 -7.67 11.96 -14.15
N THR A 67 -7.04 11.89 -15.32
CA THR A 67 -5.72 12.36 -15.74
C THR A 67 -5.12 13.49 -14.89
N GLY A 68 -4.06 13.19 -14.14
CA GLY A 68 -3.17 14.15 -13.46
C GLY A 68 -2.26 13.44 -12.45
N MET A 69 -1.03 13.93 -12.19
CA MET A 69 -0.24 13.41 -11.05
C MET A 69 -0.97 13.79 -9.75
N SER A 70 -1.73 12.84 -9.19
CA SER A 70 -2.64 13.07 -8.07
C SER A 70 -2.05 12.55 -6.76
N VAL A 71 -2.49 13.14 -5.64
CA VAL A 71 -2.18 12.77 -4.24
C VAL A 71 -2.27 11.26 -3.96
N HIS A 72 -3.16 10.54 -4.66
CA HIS A 72 -3.26 9.09 -4.59
C HIS A 72 -1.98 8.37 -5.03
N GLN A 73 -1.31 8.88 -6.05
CA GLN A 73 -0.10 8.31 -6.62
C GLN A 73 1.08 8.46 -5.65
N GLY A 74 1.19 9.63 -5.00
CA GLY A 74 2.17 9.87 -3.95
C GLY A 74 2.00 8.90 -2.77
N VAL A 75 0.77 8.63 -2.32
CA VAL A 75 0.51 7.69 -1.22
C VAL A 75 0.99 6.27 -1.53
N HIS A 76 0.79 5.76 -2.76
CA HIS A 76 1.24 4.41 -3.11
C HIS A 76 2.77 4.33 -3.25
N ILE A 77 3.41 5.40 -3.74
CA ILE A 77 4.87 5.50 -3.78
C ILE A 77 5.44 5.53 -2.36
N ILE A 78 4.91 6.40 -1.48
CA ILE A 78 5.37 6.56 -0.09
C ILE A 78 5.12 5.26 0.70
N ALA A 79 3.95 4.65 0.56
CA ALA A 79 3.66 3.39 1.24
C ALA A 79 4.50 2.24 0.70
N GLY A 80 4.62 2.10 -0.63
CA GLY A 80 5.43 1.07 -1.26
C GLY A 80 6.91 1.19 -0.92
N SER A 81 7.47 2.40 -0.95
CA SER A 81 8.86 2.65 -0.57
C SER A 81 9.11 2.42 0.92
N ALA A 82 8.23 2.90 1.80
CA ALA A 82 8.36 2.68 3.24
C ALA A 82 8.29 1.18 3.59
N VAL A 83 7.37 0.42 2.99
CA VAL A 83 7.26 -1.03 3.19
C VAL A 83 8.51 -1.75 2.67
N LEU A 84 8.99 -1.41 1.47
CA LEU A 84 10.20 -2.03 0.92
C LEU A 84 11.45 -1.71 1.74
N ILE A 85 11.63 -0.45 2.15
CA ILE A 85 12.79 -0.03 2.95
C ILE A 85 12.77 -0.72 4.31
N THR A 86 11.62 -0.78 4.98
CA THR A 86 11.50 -1.43 6.30
C THR A 86 11.75 -2.94 6.23
N VAL A 87 11.17 -3.63 5.25
CA VAL A 87 11.38 -5.08 5.05
C VAL A 87 12.81 -5.37 4.63
N ALA A 88 13.38 -4.59 3.70
CA ALA A 88 14.77 -4.76 3.27
C ALA A 88 15.76 -4.48 4.42
N ALA A 89 15.50 -3.47 5.25
CA ALA A 89 16.30 -3.21 6.45
C ALA A 89 16.28 -4.39 7.42
N PHE A 90 15.11 -5.00 7.64
CA PHE A 90 15.00 -6.18 8.49
C PHE A 90 15.72 -7.40 7.90
N MET A 91 15.55 -7.67 6.60
CA MET A 91 16.09 -8.89 5.96
C MET A 91 17.58 -8.81 5.61
N PHE A 92 18.08 -7.66 5.15
CA PHE A 92 19.45 -7.52 4.65
C PHE A 92 20.41 -6.86 5.65
N PHE A 93 19.89 -6.00 6.54
CA PHE A 93 20.71 -5.27 7.51
C PHE A 93 20.53 -5.77 8.95
N ASN A 94 19.81 -6.89 9.12
CA ASN A 94 19.52 -7.51 10.42
C ASN A 94 18.96 -6.48 11.43
N ALA A 95 18.19 -5.51 10.94
CA ALA A 95 17.66 -4.41 11.74
C ALA A 95 16.76 -4.94 12.87
N PRO A 96 16.65 -4.21 13.99
CA PRO A 96 15.82 -4.64 15.11
C PRO A 96 14.36 -4.83 14.69
N GLN A 97 13.71 -5.84 15.26
CA GLN A 97 12.32 -6.22 14.95
C GLN A 97 11.31 -5.08 15.07
N TRP A 98 11.65 -4.03 15.83
CA TRP A 98 10.86 -2.81 15.95
C TRP A 98 10.55 -2.12 14.61
N VAL A 99 11.41 -2.30 13.61
CA VAL A 99 11.19 -1.76 12.25
C VAL A 99 9.93 -2.32 11.61
N LEU A 100 9.54 -3.56 11.94
CA LEU A 100 8.33 -4.20 11.41
C LEU A 100 7.04 -3.59 11.97
N TYR A 101 7.08 -2.92 13.13
CA TYR A 101 5.92 -2.19 13.65
C TYR A 101 5.53 -1.02 12.74
N ILE A 102 6.51 -0.38 12.07
CA ILE A 102 6.23 0.67 11.08
C ILE A 102 5.45 0.07 9.90
N THR A 103 5.87 -1.09 9.42
CA THR A 103 5.19 -1.83 8.35
C THR A 103 3.77 -2.25 8.77
N ALA A 104 3.59 -2.67 10.03
CA ALA A 104 2.27 -2.98 10.60
C ALA A 104 1.35 -1.75 10.65
N ILE A 105 1.85 -0.60 11.11
CA ILE A 105 1.08 0.65 11.17
C ILE A 105 0.67 1.10 9.75
N MET A 106 1.58 1.01 8.78
CA MET A 106 1.29 1.34 7.39
C MET A 106 0.25 0.38 6.79
N GLY A 107 0.37 -0.92 7.05
CA GLY A 107 -0.61 -1.93 6.62
C GLY A 107 -2.01 -1.71 7.22
N ALA A 108 -2.08 -1.41 8.52
CA ALA A 108 -3.33 -1.08 9.21
C ALA A 108 -3.94 0.23 8.67
N SER A 109 -3.11 1.23 8.38
CA SER A 109 -3.55 2.50 7.80
C SER A 109 -4.14 2.31 6.41
N LEU A 110 -3.52 1.47 5.57
CA LEU A 110 -4.05 1.10 4.25
C LEU A 110 -5.38 0.37 4.37
N LEU A 111 -5.48 -0.59 5.30
CA LEU A 111 -6.70 -1.37 5.52
C LEU A 111 -7.86 -0.48 6.03
N GLN A 112 -7.59 0.37 7.02
CA GLN A 112 -8.58 1.31 7.55
C GLN A 112 -9.07 2.26 6.46
N SER A 113 -8.18 2.79 5.62
CA SER A 113 -8.55 3.70 4.53
C SER A 113 -9.53 3.10 3.52
N ALA A 114 -9.56 1.77 3.39
CA ALA A 114 -10.49 1.08 2.51
C ALA A 114 -11.93 1.02 3.07
N PHE A 115 -12.08 1.03 4.41
CA PHE A 115 -13.38 0.99 5.08
C PHE A 115 -13.90 2.38 5.43
N SER A 116 -13.05 3.25 5.99
CA SER A 116 -13.45 4.57 6.43
C SER A 116 -13.56 5.58 5.29
N GLY A 117 -12.92 5.30 4.13
CA GLY A 117 -12.71 6.29 3.07
C GLY A 117 -11.82 7.47 3.50
N TRP A 118 -11.33 7.47 4.75
CA TRP A 118 -10.59 8.52 5.39
C TRP A 118 -9.16 8.03 5.63
N CYS A 119 -8.21 8.55 4.85
CA CYS A 119 -6.80 8.23 5.01
C CYS A 119 -6.10 9.44 5.65
N PRO A 120 -5.40 9.31 6.78
CA PRO A 120 -4.64 10.43 7.38
C PRO A 120 -3.53 10.94 6.44
N ALA A 121 -3.06 10.12 5.50
CA ALA A 121 -2.15 10.57 4.44
C ALA A 121 -2.80 11.60 3.48
N PHE A 122 -4.13 11.57 3.35
CA PHE A 122 -4.87 12.50 2.50
C PHE A 122 -5.03 13.89 3.12
N THR A 123 -5.14 13.96 4.44
CA THR A 123 -5.15 15.23 5.18
C THR A 123 -3.75 15.84 5.23
N ILE A 124 -2.70 15.03 5.38
CA ILE A 124 -1.29 15.47 5.34
C ILE A 124 -0.88 15.95 3.94
N ALA A 125 -1.30 15.27 2.88
CA ALA A 125 -1.02 15.70 1.51
C ALA A 125 -1.73 17.02 1.13
N GLY A 126 -2.90 17.29 1.73
CA GLY A 126 -3.55 18.60 1.65
C GLY A 126 -2.77 19.71 2.36
N LEU A 127 -2.09 19.37 3.47
CA LEU A 127 -1.20 20.28 4.20
C LEU A 127 0.09 20.60 3.41
N LEU A 128 0.58 19.64 2.62
CA LEU A 128 1.74 19.79 1.72
C LEU A 128 1.41 20.51 0.40
N GLY A 129 0.22 21.13 0.27
CA GLY A 129 -0.12 21.99 -0.87
C GLY A 129 -0.49 21.26 -2.17
N PHE A 130 -0.68 19.93 -2.13
CA PHE A 130 -1.19 19.23 -3.30
C PHE A 130 -2.67 19.55 -3.51
N LYS A 131 -2.99 20.14 -4.67
CA LYS A 131 -4.36 20.48 -5.07
C LYS A 131 -5.22 19.20 -5.13
N LYS A 132 -6.39 19.21 -4.50
CA LYS A 132 -7.42 18.17 -4.73
C LYS A 132 -7.73 18.16 -6.22
N ALA A 133 -7.61 16.99 -6.87
CA ALA A 133 -8.18 16.80 -8.18
C ALA A 133 -9.71 16.90 -8.02
N THR A 134 -10.31 17.90 -8.68
CA THR A 134 -11.75 18.08 -8.81
C THR A 134 -12.38 16.88 -9.52
#